data_AF-A0A852DPD3-F1
#
_entry.id   AF-A0A852DPD3-F1
#
_cell.length_a   1.000
_cell.length_b   1.000
_cell.length_c   1.000
_cell.angle_alpha   90.00
_cell.angle_beta   90.00
_cell.angle_gamma   90.00
#
_symmetry.space_group_name_H-M   'P 1'
#
loop_
_entity.id
_entity.type
_entity.pdbx_description
1 polymer ?
#
loop_
_entity_poly.entity_id
_entity_poly.type
_entity_poly.pdbx_seq_one_letter_code
_entity_poly.pdbx_strand_id
1 'polypeptide(L)'
;SAKTRQAALESLKSAFSSKILYEFIMERRMTLTDSIERCIKKGKSDEQCAAAGLACLLCVQMGSGIESEEIFKTLGPVLKKIVCDGTASIQARQACATCLGICCFIVTDDITELYSTMECLENIFMKAYQRDRDTNGVSSTHNTVLHVSALLAWTLLLTICPMNEVKKKIEMHLHKLPSLLSCDDLNMRIAAGETLALLFELARETDAVSRWQQLNLLS
;
A
#
# COMPACT_ATOMS: atom_id res chain seq x y z
N SER A 1 7.65 5.96 28.44
CA SER A 1 8.83 5.40 27.74
C SER A 1 8.44 4.92 26.34
N ALA A 2 9.38 4.74 25.40
CA ALA A 2 9.09 4.24 24.05
C ALA A 2 8.43 2.84 24.06
N LYS A 3 8.93 1.92 24.89
CA LYS A 3 8.32 0.59 25.08
C LYS A 3 6.87 0.66 25.56
N THR A 4 6.55 1.61 26.45
CA THR A 4 5.19 1.83 26.92
C THR A 4 4.25 2.28 25.79
N ARG A 5 4.73 3.18 24.90
CA ARG A 5 3.93 3.64 23.75
C ARG A 5 3.67 2.51 22.77
N GLN A 6 4.70 1.72 22.44
CA GLN A 6 4.54 0.55 21.59
C GLN A 6 3.51 -0.44 22.16
N ALA A 7 3.63 -0.81 23.44
CA ALA A 7 2.69 -1.73 24.09
C ALA A 7 1.25 -1.18 24.11
N ALA A 8 1.09 0.14 24.29
CA ALA A 8 -0.22 0.79 24.23
C ALA A 8 -0.82 0.75 22.83
N LEU A 9 -0.03 1.02 21.78
CA LEU A 9 -0.46 0.92 20.38
C LEU A 9 -0.88 -0.51 20.03
N GLU A 10 -0.10 -1.51 20.43
CA GLU A 10 -0.42 -2.92 20.21
C GLU A 10 -1.70 -3.34 20.94
N SER A 11 -1.89 -2.86 22.18
CA SER A 11 -3.11 -3.12 22.96
C SER A 11 -4.34 -2.52 22.30
N LEU A 12 -4.25 -1.26 21.84
CA LEU A 12 -5.33 -0.61 21.07
C LEU A 12 -5.61 -1.36 19.76
N LYS A 13 -4.58 -1.78 19.04
CA LYS A 13 -4.71 -2.58 17.82
C LYS A 13 -5.44 -3.89 18.09
N SER A 14 -5.13 -4.57 19.19
CA SER A 14 -5.82 -5.80 19.59
C SER A 14 -7.28 -5.55 19.97
N ALA A 15 -7.58 -4.45 20.64
CA ALA A 15 -8.96 -4.08 20.97
C ALA A 15 -9.78 -3.75 19.71
N PHE A 16 -9.21 -2.97 18.79
CA PHE A 16 -9.90 -2.52 17.57
C PHE A 16 -10.05 -3.65 16.54
N SER A 17 -9.19 -4.67 16.57
CA SER A 17 -9.36 -5.84 15.70
C SER A 17 -10.36 -6.87 16.25
N SER A 18 -10.63 -6.87 17.55
CA SER A 18 -11.53 -7.84 18.19
C SER A 18 -12.95 -7.33 18.40
N LYS A 19 -13.16 -6.00 18.40
CA LYS A 19 -14.46 -5.38 18.66
C LYS A 19 -14.66 -4.13 17.80
N ILE A 20 -15.89 -3.91 17.36
CA ILE A 20 -16.32 -2.64 16.77
C ILE A 20 -16.57 -1.65 17.91
N LEU A 21 -15.81 -0.55 17.91
CA LEU A 21 -15.77 0.47 18.97
C LEU A 21 -16.05 1.86 18.40
N TYR A 22 -16.99 1.95 17.46
CA TYR A 22 -17.28 3.16 16.68
C TYR A 22 -17.47 4.42 17.54
N GLU A 23 -18.39 4.39 18.52
CA GLU A 23 -18.65 5.55 19.40
C GLU A 23 -17.39 6.02 20.13
N PHE A 24 -16.62 5.09 20.70
CA PHE A 24 -15.38 5.40 21.40
C PHE A 24 -14.36 6.06 20.49
N ILE A 25 -14.22 5.55 19.26
CA ILE A 25 -13.31 6.06 18.25
C ILE A 25 -13.76 7.44 17.78
N MET A 26 -15.04 7.60 17.44
CA MET A 26 -15.59 8.85 16.93
C MET A 26 -15.36 10.01 17.90
N GLU A 27 -15.59 9.79 19.19
CA GLU A 27 -15.33 10.76 20.26
C GLU A 27 -13.84 11.13 20.41
N ARG A 28 -12.91 10.24 20.05
CA ARG A 28 -11.47 10.38 20.33
C ARG A 28 -10.61 10.46 19.07
N ARG A 29 -11.22 10.54 17.88
CA ARG A 29 -10.53 10.41 16.59
C ARG A 29 -9.37 11.38 16.44
N MET A 30 -9.53 12.63 16.88
CA MET A 30 -8.48 13.65 16.81
C MET A 30 -7.29 13.28 17.69
N THR A 31 -7.53 12.93 18.96
CA THR A 31 -6.47 12.52 19.89
C THR A 31 -5.76 11.24 19.46
N LEU A 32 -6.50 10.26 18.92
CA LEU A 32 -5.95 9.04 18.36
C LEU A 32 -5.07 9.35 17.15
N THR A 33 -5.55 10.17 16.23
CA THR A 33 -4.83 10.60 15.02
C THR A 33 -3.53 11.32 15.38
N ASP A 34 -3.58 12.31 16.27
CA ASP A 34 -2.39 13.05 16.73
C ASP A 34 -1.35 12.12 17.37
N SER A 35 -1.82 11.14 18.14
CA SER A 35 -0.95 10.18 18.82
C SER A 35 -0.28 9.24 17.81
N ILE A 36 -1.06 8.72 16.85
CA ILE A 36 -0.58 7.88 15.75
C ILE A 36 0.43 8.65 14.90
N GLU A 37 0.09 9.87 14.48
CA GLU A 37 0.94 10.72 13.64
C GLU A 37 2.30 10.94 14.30
N ARG A 38 2.31 11.25 15.60
CA ARG A 38 3.54 11.45 16.37
C ARG A 38 4.37 10.16 16.45
N CYS A 39 3.74 9.01 16.63
CA CYS A 39 4.41 7.71 16.68
C CYS A 39 5.02 7.34 15.32
N ILE A 40 4.33 7.63 14.21
CA ILE A 40 4.88 7.42 12.87
C ILE A 40 6.06 8.38 12.61
N LYS A 41 5.94 9.67 12.96
CA LYS A 41 6.98 10.68 12.73
C LYS A 41 8.25 10.46 13.55
N LYS A 42 8.12 10.04 14.80
CA LYS A 42 9.23 10.06 15.79
C LYS A 42 9.55 8.69 16.38
N GLY A 43 8.72 7.70 16.16
CA GLY A 43 8.92 6.34 16.67
C GLY A 43 10.05 5.61 15.96
N LYS A 44 10.51 4.53 16.57
CA LYS A 44 11.38 3.54 15.91
C LYS A 44 10.53 2.52 15.15
N SER A 45 11.18 1.66 14.39
CA SER A 45 10.55 0.67 13.50
C SER A 45 9.30 0.00 14.09
N ASP A 46 9.40 -0.64 15.26
CA ASP A 46 8.27 -1.37 15.86
C ASP A 46 7.11 -0.45 16.26
N GLU A 47 7.42 0.74 16.79
CA GLU A 47 6.44 1.76 17.16
C GLU A 47 5.73 2.31 15.90
N GLN A 48 6.47 2.54 14.81
CA GLN A 48 5.91 2.96 13.52
C GLN A 48 5.01 1.88 12.93
N CYS A 49 5.42 0.60 12.98
CA CYS A 49 4.61 -0.53 12.51
C CYS A 49 3.31 -0.65 13.31
N ALA A 50 3.38 -0.55 14.64
CA ALA A 50 2.19 -0.59 15.50
C ALA A 50 1.26 0.59 15.24
N ALA A 51 1.80 1.80 15.05
CA ALA A 51 1.02 3.00 14.75
C ALA A 51 0.35 2.92 13.37
N ALA A 52 1.06 2.47 12.33
CA ALA A 52 0.50 2.25 11.00
C ALA A 52 -0.62 1.20 11.02
N GLY A 53 -0.43 0.09 11.75
CA GLY A 53 -1.47 -0.92 11.94
C GLY A 53 -2.71 -0.37 12.67
N LEU A 54 -2.52 0.47 13.69
CA LEU A 54 -3.62 1.12 14.39
C LEU A 54 -4.36 2.13 13.49
N ALA A 55 -3.64 2.87 12.65
CA ALA A 55 -4.22 3.78 11.66
C ALA A 55 -5.14 3.05 10.66
N CYS A 56 -4.74 1.87 10.20
CA CYS A 56 -5.61 1.02 9.35
C CYS A 56 -6.93 0.72 10.05
N LEU A 57 -6.86 0.21 11.29
CA LEU A 57 -8.06 -0.17 12.05
C LEU A 57 -8.93 1.03 12.38
N LEU A 58 -8.31 2.18 12.64
CA LEU A 58 -9.02 3.45 12.82
C LEU A 58 -9.85 3.80 11.58
N CYS A 59 -9.25 3.78 10.39
CA CYS A 59 -9.99 4.04 9.14
C CYS A 59 -11.04 2.96 8.84
N VAL A 60 -10.73 1.68 9.07
CA VAL A 60 -11.68 0.57 8.86
C VAL A 60 -12.92 0.72 9.72
N GLN A 61 -12.77 1.09 11.00
CA GLN A 61 -13.92 1.25 11.89
C GLN A 61 -14.70 2.53 11.63
N MET A 62 -14.03 3.61 11.21
CA MET A 62 -14.68 4.86 10.85
C MET A 62 -15.44 4.78 9.52
N GLY A 63 -15.00 3.91 8.60
CA GLY A 63 -15.54 3.83 7.25
C GLY A 63 -15.20 5.07 6.42
N SER A 64 -15.94 5.26 5.33
CA SER A 64 -15.86 6.45 4.48
C SER A 64 -16.68 7.60 5.07
N GLY A 65 -16.17 8.82 4.96
CA GLY A 65 -16.85 10.05 5.39
C GLY A 65 -15.88 11.14 5.82
N ILE A 66 -16.39 12.36 5.95
CA ILE A 66 -15.63 13.58 6.24
C ILE A 66 -14.65 13.40 7.42
N GLU A 67 -15.11 12.74 8.47
CA GLU A 67 -14.33 12.52 9.68
C GLU A 67 -13.12 11.61 9.45
N SER A 68 -13.29 10.57 8.63
CA SER A 68 -12.19 9.68 8.25
C SER A 68 -11.24 10.37 7.28
N GLU A 69 -11.74 11.25 6.40
CA GLU A 69 -10.91 12.03 5.48
C GLU A 69 -9.95 12.96 6.22
N GLU A 70 -10.39 13.60 7.30
CA GLU A 70 -9.52 14.44 8.14
C GLU A 70 -8.38 13.63 8.77
N ILE A 71 -8.68 12.39 9.19
CA ILE A 71 -7.66 11.44 9.68
C ILE A 71 -6.65 11.16 8.57
N PHE A 72 -7.11 10.85 7.35
CA PHE A 72 -6.21 10.54 6.25
C PHE A 72 -5.42 11.75 5.73
N LYS A 73 -6.02 12.95 5.69
CA LYS A 73 -5.32 14.21 5.38
C LYS A 73 -4.15 14.47 6.33
N THR A 74 -4.28 14.03 7.58
CA THR A 74 -3.22 14.14 8.60
C THR A 74 -2.17 13.03 8.46
N LEU A 75 -2.60 11.77 8.31
CA LEU A 75 -1.69 10.62 8.33
C LEU A 75 -1.03 10.32 6.97
N GLY A 76 -1.75 10.51 5.86
CA GLY A 76 -1.33 10.20 4.50
C GLY A 76 0.04 10.79 4.12
N PRO A 77 0.28 12.10 4.33
CA PRO A 77 1.58 12.73 4.03
C PRO A 77 2.74 12.11 4.82
N VAL A 78 2.50 11.74 6.07
CA VAL A 78 3.52 11.13 6.95
C VAL A 78 3.81 9.70 6.51
N LEU A 79 2.78 8.93 6.16
CA LEU A 79 2.92 7.58 5.62
C LEU A 79 3.72 7.59 4.32
N LYS A 80 3.34 8.45 3.35
CA LYS A 80 4.08 8.65 2.09
C LYS A 80 5.55 8.98 2.34
N LYS A 81 5.81 9.90 3.29
CA LYS A 81 7.18 10.27 3.68
C LYS A 81 7.99 9.05 4.16
N ILE A 82 7.44 8.23 5.05
CA ILE A 82 8.14 7.03 5.55
C ILE A 82 8.34 6.01 4.43
N VAL A 83 7.33 5.73 3.61
CA VAL A 83 7.42 4.78 2.49
C VAL A 83 8.58 5.13 1.54
N CYS A 84 8.74 6.41 1.23
CA CYS A 84 9.77 6.93 0.33
C CYS A 84 11.15 7.14 0.99
N ASP A 85 11.25 7.12 2.32
CA ASP A 85 12.50 7.34 3.04
C ASP A 85 13.42 6.11 2.94
N GLY A 86 14.47 6.21 2.12
CA GLY A 86 15.46 5.14 1.96
C GLY A 86 16.27 4.82 3.21
N THR A 87 16.27 5.70 4.22
CA THR A 87 16.97 5.52 5.50
C THR A 87 16.09 4.89 6.58
N ALA A 88 14.77 4.89 6.39
CA ALA A 88 13.84 4.23 7.29
C ALA A 88 13.94 2.70 7.17
N SER A 89 13.67 1.99 8.27
CA SER A 89 13.68 0.53 8.30
C SER A 89 12.68 -0.07 7.30
N ILE A 90 13.04 -1.18 6.65
CA ILE A 90 12.18 -1.87 5.70
C ILE A 90 10.84 -2.30 6.32
N GLN A 91 10.84 -2.67 7.60
CA GLN A 91 9.64 -3.03 8.37
C GLN A 91 8.67 -1.85 8.52
N ALA A 92 9.17 -0.67 8.89
CA ALA A 92 8.33 0.53 8.96
C ALA A 92 7.80 0.93 7.58
N ARG A 93 8.66 0.88 6.55
CA ARG A 93 8.28 1.25 5.18
C ARG A 93 7.18 0.35 4.63
N GLN A 94 7.29 -0.97 4.79
CA GLN A 94 6.27 -1.90 4.31
C GLN A 94 4.95 -1.74 5.08
N ALA A 95 5.01 -1.55 6.40
CA ALA A 95 3.81 -1.31 7.22
C ALA A 95 3.10 0.00 6.82
N CYS A 96 3.87 1.06 6.56
CA CYS A 96 3.33 2.32 6.07
C CYS A 96 2.77 2.21 4.64
N ALA A 97 3.37 1.39 3.76
CA ALA A 97 2.87 1.18 2.41
C ALA A 97 1.51 0.47 2.41
N THR A 98 1.38 -0.61 3.19
CA THR A 98 0.10 -1.29 3.40
C THR A 98 -0.92 -0.36 4.03
N CYS A 99 -0.54 0.41 5.06
CA CYS A 99 -1.44 1.35 5.71
C CYS A 99 -1.92 2.45 4.76
N LEU A 100 -1.02 3.02 3.95
CA LEU A 100 -1.35 4.04 2.98
C LEU A 100 -2.39 3.53 1.97
N GLY A 101 -2.19 2.32 1.43
CA GLY A 101 -3.14 1.70 0.51
C GLY A 101 -4.51 1.44 1.13
N ILE A 102 -4.55 0.84 2.33
CA ILE A 102 -5.81 0.55 3.03
C ILE A 102 -6.57 1.83 3.38
N CYS A 103 -5.88 2.81 3.97
CA CYS A 103 -6.52 4.08 4.33
C CYS A 103 -7.04 4.79 3.08
N CYS A 104 -6.25 4.87 2.01
CA CYS A 104 -6.69 5.49 0.76
C CYS A 104 -7.91 4.77 0.15
N PHE A 105 -7.91 3.43 0.14
CA PHE A 105 -9.04 2.63 -0.36
C PHE A 105 -10.35 2.89 0.39
N ILE A 106 -10.30 3.03 1.72
CA ILE A 106 -11.49 3.16 2.57
C ILE A 106 -12.01 4.60 2.60
N VAL A 107 -11.08 5.56 2.64
CA VAL A 107 -11.37 6.93 3.07
C VAL A 107 -11.40 7.93 1.92
N THR A 108 -10.55 7.75 0.91
CA THR A 108 -10.33 8.78 -0.10
C THR A 108 -11.51 8.90 -1.05
N ASP A 109 -12.17 10.07 -1.04
CA ASP A 109 -13.09 10.52 -2.10
C ASP A 109 -12.43 11.49 -3.10
N ASP A 110 -11.21 11.96 -2.78
CA ASP A 110 -10.42 12.84 -3.64
C ASP A 110 -9.58 12.04 -4.65
N ILE A 111 -9.95 12.12 -5.92
CA ILE A 111 -9.26 11.43 -7.00
C ILE A 111 -7.77 11.81 -7.12
N THR A 112 -7.40 13.03 -6.77
CA THR A 112 -6.01 13.49 -6.84
C THR A 112 -5.16 12.79 -5.78
N GLU A 113 -5.72 12.57 -4.59
CA GLU A 113 -5.06 11.85 -3.51
C GLU A 113 -4.94 10.36 -3.82
N LEU A 114 -5.94 9.77 -4.49
CA LEU A 114 -5.87 8.40 -5.02
C LEU A 114 -4.69 8.25 -5.98
N TYR A 115 -4.61 9.10 -7.01
CA TYR A 115 -3.53 9.05 -8.00
C TYR A 115 -2.15 9.29 -7.37
N SER A 116 -2.04 10.28 -6.48
CA SER A 116 -0.80 10.53 -5.75
C SER A 116 -0.34 9.33 -4.93
N THR A 117 -1.28 8.63 -4.29
CA THR A 117 -0.99 7.43 -3.50
C THR A 117 -0.58 6.27 -4.39
N MET A 118 -1.28 6.06 -5.50
CA MET A 118 -0.93 5.04 -6.48
C MET A 118 0.48 5.27 -7.05
N GLU A 119 0.81 6.50 -7.47
CA GLU A 119 2.13 6.85 -7.98
C GLU A 119 3.23 6.62 -6.92
N CYS A 120 2.96 6.97 -5.66
CA CYS A 120 3.89 6.70 -4.56
C CYS A 120 4.21 5.21 -4.42
N LEU A 121 3.19 4.34 -4.40
CA LEU A 121 3.37 2.89 -4.28
C LEU A 121 4.00 2.28 -5.54
N GLU A 122 3.61 2.79 -6.72
CA GLU A 122 4.13 2.39 -8.03
C GLU A 122 5.64 2.61 -8.14
N ASN A 123 6.12 3.78 -7.74
CA ASN A 123 7.55 4.10 -7.70
C ASN A 123 8.35 3.19 -6.75
N ILE A 124 7.71 2.55 -5.78
CA ILE A 124 8.35 1.59 -4.88
C ILE A 124 8.47 0.22 -5.55
N PHE A 125 7.38 -0.37 -6.02
CA PHE A 125 7.44 -1.74 -6.55
C PHE A 125 8.09 -1.82 -7.94
N MET A 126 8.08 -0.74 -8.75
CA MET A 126 8.71 -0.74 -10.08
C MET A 126 10.21 -1.02 -10.03
N LYS A 127 10.87 -0.77 -8.89
CA LYS A 127 12.27 -1.14 -8.66
C LYS A 127 12.50 -2.65 -8.70
N ALA A 128 11.45 -3.46 -8.50
CA ALA A 128 11.52 -4.91 -8.64
C ALA A 128 11.64 -5.35 -10.11
N TYR A 129 11.16 -4.56 -11.08
CA TYR A 129 11.31 -4.86 -12.51
C TYR A 129 12.76 -4.73 -12.97
N GLN A 130 13.49 -3.78 -12.40
CA GLN A 130 14.88 -3.44 -12.72
C GLN A 130 15.87 -4.40 -12.05
N ARG A 131 15.51 -5.67 -11.87
CA ARG A 131 16.44 -6.65 -11.32
C ARG A 131 17.55 -6.88 -12.35
N ASP A 132 18.54 -6.00 -12.35
CA ASP A 132 19.80 -6.17 -13.05
C ASP A 132 20.30 -7.55 -12.64
N ARG A 133 20.54 -8.39 -13.65
CA ARG A 133 21.37 -9.58 -13.48
C ARG A 133 22.77 -9.07 -13.20
N ASP A 134 23.01 -8.57 -11.99
CA ASP A 134 24.36 -8.35 -11.52
C ASP A 134 25.09 -9.66 -11.71
N THR A 135 26.19 -9.59 -12.45
CA THR A 135 27.03 -10.68 -12.96
C THR A 135 27.62 -11.57 -11.86
N ASN A 136 27.25 -11.35 -10.60
CA ASN A 136 27.70 -12.07 -9.42
C ASN A 136 26.61 -12.91 -8.72
N GLY A 137 25.42 -13.07 -9.32
CA GLY A 137 24.46 -14.11 -8.92
C GLY A 137 23.80 -13.97 -7.53
N VAL A 138 24.06 -12.88 -6.80
CA VAL A 138 23.39 -12.60 -5.53
C VAL A 138 22.26 -11.62 -5.79
N SER A 139 21.04 -12.14 -5.96
CA SER A 139 19.84 -11.31 -5.99
C SER A 139 19.71 -10.58 -4.66
N SER A 140 19.66 -9.24 -4.68
CA SER A 140 19.50 -8.44 -3.46
C SER A 140 18.07 -8.55 -2.91
N THR A 141 17.82 -9.62 -2.14
CA THR A 141 16.55 -9.91 -1.45
C THR A 141 16.14 -8.84 -0.42
N HIS A 142 16.98 -7.83 -0.19
CA HIS A 142 16.89 -6.90 0.94
C HIS A 142 15.59 -6.07 0.97
N ASN A 143 14.93 -5.85 -0.17
CA ASN A 143 13.74 -4.99 -0.25
C ASN A 143 12.48 -5.70 -0.78
N THR A 144 12.52 -7.02 -1.01
CA THR A 144 11.42 -7.73 -1.68
C THR A 144 10.09 -7.58 -0.94
N VAL A 145 10.10 -7.68 0.39
CA VAL A 145 8.89 -7.51 1.23
C VAL A 145 8.24 -6.13 1.08
N LEU A 146 9.04 -5.06 0.94
CA LEU A 146 8.50 -3.72 0.70
C LEU A 146 7.87 -3.62 -0.69
N HIS A 147 8.51 -4.19 -1.71
CA HIS A 147 7.95 -4.21 -3.06
C HIS A 147 6.64 -5.01 -3.11
N VAL A 148 6.56 -6.14 -2.39
CA VAL A 148 5.31 -6.92 -2.24
C VAL A 148 4.20 -6.09 -1.62
N SER A 149 4.45 -5.47 -0.46
CA SER A 149 3.45 -4.64 0.20
C SER A 149 2.98 -3.48 -0.67
N ALA A 150 3.89 -2.82 -1.39
CA ALA A 150 3.55 -1.74 -2.30
C ALA A 150 2.73 -2.22 -3.51
N LEU A 151 3.09 -3.37 -4.10
CA LEU A 151 2.37 -3.96 -5.23
C LEU A 151 0.94 -4.35 -4.84
N LEU A 152 0.75 -5.02 -3.70
CA LEU A 152 -0.57 -5.41 -3.20
C LEU A 152 -1.43 -4.19 -2.86
N ALA A 153 -0.86 -3.18 -2.19
CA ALA A 153 -1.55 -1.93 -1.89
C ALA A 153 -1.96 -1.18 -3.17
N TRP A 154 -1.08 -1.11 -4.17
CA TRP A 154 -1.40 -0.50 -5.46
C TRP A 154 -2.47 -1.28 -6.23
N THR A 155 -2.41 -2.62 -6.17
CA THR A 155 -3.40 -3.52 -6.77
C THR A 155 -4.78 -3.33 -6.14
N LEU A 156 -4.86 -3.16 -4.82
CA LEU A 156 -6.10 -2.79 -4.13
C LEU A 156 -6.66 -1.46 -4.66
N LEU A 157 -5.83 -0.43 -4.79
CA LEU A 157 -6.29 0.88 -5.26
C LEU A 157 -6.75 0.88 -6.72
N LEU A 158 -6.21 0.00 -7.57
CA LEU A 158 -6.73 -0.18 -8.92
C LEU A 158 -8.21 -0.56 -8.96
N THR A 159 -8.72 -1.26 -7.94
CA THR A 159 -10.12 -1.72 -7.90
C THR A 159 -11.13 -0.57 -7.77
N ILE A 160 -10.70 0.60 -7.29
CA ILE A 160 -11.50 1.83 -7.17
C ILE A 160 -11.02 2.92 -8.13
N CYS A 161 -10.05 2.62 -8.98
CA CYS A 161 -9.45 3.59 -9.89
C CYS A 161 -10.35 3.80 -11.12
N PRO A 162 -10.57 5.05 -11.58
CA PRO A 162 -11.32 5.31 -12.81
C PRO A 162 -10.75 4.59 -14.03
N MET A 163 -11.65 4.09 -14.88
CA MET A 163 -11.28 3.22 -16.01
C MET A 163 -10.33 3.85 -17.03
N ASN A 164 -10.36 5.17 -17.19
CA ASN A 164 -9.41 5.88 -18.05
C ASN A 164 -7.97 5.75 -17.56
N GLU A 165 -7.75 5.76 -16.24
CA GLU A 165 -6.43 5.60 -15.65
C GLU A 165 -6.04 4.12 -15.60
N VAL A 166 -6.98 3.22 -15.28
CA VAL A 166 -6.75 1.77 -15.33
C VAL A 166 -6.21 1.31 -16.69
N LYS A 167 -6.77 1.81 -17.81
CA LYS A 167 -6.26 1.49 -19.16
C LYS A 167 -4.77 1.83 -19.31
N LYS A 168 -4.35 3.01 -18.84
CA LYS A 168 -2.94 3.43 -18.89
C LYS A 168 -2.06 2.52 -18.03
N LYS A 169 -2.53 2.15 -16.82
CA LYS A 169 -1.80 1.26 -15.92
C LYS A 169 -1.65 -0.15 -16.50
N ILE A 170 -2.69 -0.68 -17.15
CA ILE A 170 -2.62 -1.96 -17.88
C ILE A 170 -1.56 -1.88 -18.98
N GLU A 171 -1.63 -0.87 -19.86
CA GLU A 171 -0.66 -0.66 -20.95
C GLU A 171 0.79 -0.59 -20.42
N MET A 172 0.99 0.07 -19.28
CA MET A 172 2.30 0.25 -18.67
C MET A 172 2.88 -1.00 -18.00
N HIS A 173 2.05 -1.81 -17.34
CA HIS A 173 2.54 -2.87 -16.43
C HIS A 173 2.34 -4.30 -16.94
N LEU A 174 1.35 -4.56 -17.79
CA LEU A 174 0.96 -5.95 -18.11
C LEU A 174 2.10 -6.73 -18.78
N HIS A 175 2.97 -6.06 -19.55
CA HIS A 175 4.14 -6.69 -20.17
C HIS A 175 5.33 -6.86 -19.20
N LYS A 176 5.37 -6.14 -18.08
CA LYS A 176 6.49 -6.15 -17.11
C LYS A 176 6.24 -7.11 -15.96
N LEU A 177 5.01 -7.16 -15.45
CA LEU A 177 4.61 -8.00 -14.32
C LEU A 177 4.94 -9.50 -14.47
N PRO A 178 4.83 -10.13 -15.67
CA PRO A 178 5.18 -11.53 -15.82
C PRO A 178 6.63 -11.86 -15.42
N SER A 179 7.56 -10.89 -15.53
CA SER A 179 8.94 -11.08 -15.06
C SER A 179 9.03 -11.37 -13.55
N LEU A 180 8.10 -10.83 -12.75
CA LEU A 180 8.07 -11.02 -11.31
C LEU A 180 7.59 -12.42 -10.91
N LEU A 181 6.91 -13.15 -11.80
CA LEU A 181 6.53 -14.56 -11.57
C LEU A 181 7.74 -15.50 -11.51
N SER A 182 8.90 -15.07 -12.00
CA SER A 182 10.16 -15.81 -11.93
C SER A 182 11.06 -15.33 -10.78
N CYS A 183 10.59 -14.44 -9.91
CA CYS A 183 11.32 -13.99 -8.72
C CYS A 183 11.55 -15.16 -7.75
N ASP A 184 12.68 -15.20 -7.04
CA ASP A 184 12.99 -16.24 -6.05
C ASP A 184 12.04 -16.23 -4.84
N ASP A 185 11.54 -15.04 -4.50
CA ASP A 185 10.64 -14.84 -3.36
C ASP A 185 9.21 -15.30 -3.68
N LEU A 186 8.68 -16.21 -2.86
CA LEU A 186 7.33 -16.77 -3.04
C LEU A 186 6.24 -15.70 -2.95
N ASN A 187 6.34 -14.77 -2.01
CA ASN A 187 5.32 -13.74 -1.80
C ASN A 187 5.27 -12.76 -2.97
N MET A 188 6.42 -12.45 -3.58
CA MET A 188 6.48 -11.68 -4.82
C MET A 188 5.78 -12.39 -5.98
N ARG A 189 6.00 -13.70 -6.15
CA ARG A 189 5.32 -14.47 -7.20
C ARG A 189 3.80 -14.50 -6.98
N ILE A 190 3.36 -14.67 -5.74
CA ILE A 190 1.93 -14.63 -5.38
C ILE A 190 1.33 -13.26 -5.70
N ALA A 191 1.94 -12.18 -5.19
CA ALA A 191 1.46 -10.82 -5.40
C ALA A 191 1.42 -10.47 -6.90
N ALA A 192 2.44 -10.81 -7.67
CA ALA A 192 2.45 -10.60 -9.12
C ALA A 192 1.34 -11.38 -9.83
N GLY A 193 1.06 -12.62 -9.41
CA GLY A 193 -0.04 -13.42 -9.94
C GLY A 193 -1.41 -12.81 -9.65
N GLU A 194 -1.64 -12.37 -8.41
CA GLU A 194 -2.86 -11.67 -8.00
C GLU A 194 -3.06 -10.35 -8.77
N THR A 195 -2.00 -9.55 -8.91
CA THR A 195 -2.04 -8.31 -9.71
C THR A 195 -2.34 -8.60 -11.18
N LEU A 196 -1.69 -9.60 -11.79
CA LEU A 196 -1.95 -9.98 -13.18
C LEU A 196 -3.40 -10.43 -13.36
N ALA A 197 -3.93 -11.25 -12.45
CA ALA A 197 -5.32 -11.69 -12.50
C ALA A 197 -6.28 -10.50 -12.49
N LEU A 198 -6.08 -9.52 -11.60
CA LEU A 198 -6.88 -8.30 -11.57
C LEU A 198 -6.75 -7.49 -12.87
N LEU A 199 -5.52 -7.28 -13.37
CA LEU A 199 -5.32 -6.52 -14.61
C LEU A 199 -5.96 -7.19 -15.81
N PHE A 200 -5.96 -8.53 -15.89
CA PHE A 200 -6.66 -9.26 -16.95
C PHE A 200 -8.17 -9.08 -16.84
N GLU A 201 -8.74 -9.14 -15.63
CA GLU A 201 -10.16 -8.89 -15.42
C GLU A 201 -10.55 -7.47 -15.87
N LEU A 202 -9.82 -6.46 -15.41
CA LEU A 202 -10.05 -5.05 -15.80
C LEU A 202 -9.80 -4.80 -17.30
N ALA A 203 -8.85 -5.53 -17.92
CA ALA A 203 -8.61 -5.43 -19.36
C ALA A 203 -9.80 -5.95 -20.18
N ARG A 204 -10.50 -6.99 -19.68
CA ARG A 204 -11.69 -7.56 -20.33
C ARG A 204 -12.85 -6.58 -20.32
N GLU A 205 -13.05 -5.88 -19.20
CA GLU A 205 -14.09 -4.86 -19.07
C GLU A 205 -13.86 -3.64 -19.97
N THR A 206 -12.62 -3.42 -20.43
CA THR A 206 -12.22 -2.21 -21.15
C THR A 206 -11.99 -2.41 -22.66
N ASP A 207 -12.31 -3.60 -23.20
CA ASP A 207 -11.96 -4.09 -24.56
C ASP A 207 -10.45 -4.00 -24.88
N ALA A 208 -9.60 -3.90 -23.85
CA ALA A 208 -8.15 -3.79 -24.01
C ALA A 208 -7.48 -5.13 -24.32
N VAL A 209 -8.13 -6.26 -23.99
CA VAL A 209 -7.61 -7.63 -24.27
C VAL A 209 -7.37 -7.87 -25.75
N SER A 210 -8.25 -7.36 -26.62
CA SER A 210 -8.15 -7.52 -28.07
C SER A 210 -6.84 -6.90 -28.63
N ARG A 211 -6.38 -5.78 -28.03
CA ARG A 211 -5.12 -5.11 -28.40
C ARG A 211 -3.89 -5.87 -27.91
N TRP A 212 -3.95 -6.48 -26.72
CA TRP A 212 -2.86 -7.29 -26.18
C TRP A 212 -2.64 -8.59 -26.95
N GLN A 213 -3.72 -9.27 -27.36
CA GLN A 213 -3.62 -10.43 -28.23
C GLN A 213 -3.03 -10.06 -29.60
N GLN A 214 -3.36 -8.89 -30.14
CA GLN A 214 -2.78 -8.39 -31.39
C GLN A 214 -1.28 -8.05 -31.26
N LEU A 215 -0.84 -7.47 -30.15
CA LEU A 215 0.57 -7.14 -29.92
C LEU A 215 1.45 -8.40 -29.76
N ASN A 216 0.96 -9.45 -29.10
CA ASN A 216 1.67 -10.73 -28.97
C ASN A 216 1.67 -11.57 -30.26
N LEU A 217 0.78 -11.28 -31.21
CA LEU A 217 0.80 -11.90 -32.55
C LEU A 217 1.76 -11.19 -33.52
N LEU A 218 2.28 -10.02 -33.13
CA LEU A 218 3.21 -9.20 -33.93
C LEU A 218 4.66 -9.21 -33.37
N SER A 219 4.91 -9.95 -32.28
CA SER A 219 6.23 -10.18 -31.67
C SER A 219 6.71 -11.60 -31.88
#